data_AF-A0A2V3TZU8-F1
#
_entry.id   AF-A0A2V3TZU8-F1
#
_cell.length_a   1.000
_cell.length_b   1.000
_cell.length_c   1.000
_cell.angle_alpha   90.00
_cell.angle_beta   90.00
_cell.angle_gamma   90.00
#
_symmetry.space_group_name_H-M   'P 1'
#
loop_
_entity.id
_entity.type
_entity.pdbx_description
1 polymer ?
#
loop_
_entity_poly.entity_id
_entity_poly.type
_entity_poly.pdbx_seq_one_letter_code
_entity_poly.pdbx_strand_id
1 'polypeptide(L)'
;MLTRSGLDWTERFGKDLRETLAALPCDQALIDGEVVALTEAGISSFSALQAALSEGRVGDLVYYAFDLLYLDGEDLRDEPLIARKDRLEGLLQGLGADSRLRFSEHFIEQGHVMLSHACRMGLEGVISKRIDAPYRSGRGRDWIKSKCVQRQEFVIAGYVPSTAGRALRSIVVGYYEDEALKPAGRVGTGFTVKSAAALKAKLDTIRTESSPFAGAAAREKGIVWVKPERVAEVAFRAWTASKTLRHASFVGLREDKVADDVIAEQTATPIATRPIATSGPPSSRRKGRSQTMRATTNVKLSSADKLLWPEDGLTKQGLLDYYARVWPLIQPFIVDRPLSLLRAPDGIEGQTFFQKHASPGMHKAIARMRDSEGEELLFIRDFDGLAALVQFGTVEIHVWGATIDAIETPDQIIFDLDPDQGIGLPELREATLAVRDRLDELGFKSFAKTSGGKGFHVVVPLKPRADWGHVKDFARDFAKAMEQAEPRRYTATLSKKARKGRIFIDYLRNGRGATAIAPYSTRARAGASVAMPIEWADLGRTKPDTFRAKDILEGALLEDRWPGFWQPSRGLLTDKA
;
A
#
# COMPACT_ATOMS: atom_id res chain seq x y z
N MET A 1 -9.13 -8.28 31.46
CA MET A 1 -8.70 -7.57 30.24
C MET A 1 -9.46 -6.27 30.15
N LEU A 2 -8.78 -5.15 30.38
CA LEU A 2 -9.38 -3.82 30.38
C LEU A 2 -9.12 -3.12 29.05
N THR A 3 -10.13 -2.44 28.53
CA THR A 3 -9.95 -1.49 27.42
C THR A 3 -9.19 -0.26 27.90
N ARG A 4 -8.72 0.57 26.96
CA ARG A 4 -8.06 1.84 27.27
C ARG A 4 -8.91 2.79 28.14
N SER A 5 -10.24 2.73 28.01
CA SER A 5 -11.19 3.52 28.80
C SER A 5 -11.58 2.86 30.13
N GLY A 6 -10.95 1.72 30.48
CA GLY A 6 -11.17 1.03 31.75
C GLY A 6 -12.35 0.05 31.76
N LEU A 7 -13.03 -0.17 30.62
CA LEU A 7 -14.11 -1.14 30.53
C LEU A 7 -13.56 -2.57 30.60
N ASP A 8 -14.15 -3.41 31.45
CA ASP A 8 -13.79 -4.83 31.53
C ASP A 8 -14.45 -5.63 30.40
N TRP A 9 -13.61 -6.12 29.49
CA TRP A 9 -14.01 -6.92 28.34
C TRP A 9 -13.52 -8.38 28.45
N THR A 10 -13.15 -8.82 29.65
CA THR A 10 -12.62 -10.17 29.92
C THR A 10 -13.50 -11.27 29.29
N GLU A 11 -14.80 -11.27 29.57
CA GLU A 11 -15.73 -12.28 29.03
C GLU A 11 -15.92 -12.19 27.51
N ARG A 12 -15.72 -11.02 26.90
CA ARG A 12 -15.98 -10.79 25.47
C ARG A 12 -14.92 -11.42 24.56
N PHE A 13 -13.73 -11.71 25.07
CA PHE A 13 -12.62 -12.25 24.26
C PHE A 13 -12.49 -13.78 24.29
N GLY A 14 -13.49 -14.47 24.85
CA GLY A 14 -13.54 -15.93 24.86
C GLY A 14 -12.75 -16.58 26.00
N LYS A 15 -12.97 -17.88 26.18
CA LYS A 15 -12.36 -18.65 27.28
C LYS A 15 -10.88 -18.93 27.03
N ASP A 16 -10.53 -19.39 25.83
CA ASP A 16 -9.18 -19.84 25.49
C ASP A 16 -8.11 -18.75 25.70
N LEU A 17 -8.40 -17.50 25.29
CA LEU A 17 -7.46 -16.39 25.46
C LEU A 17 -7.26 -16.03 26.94
N ARG A 18 -8.34 -16.10 27.74
CA ARG A 18 -8.27 -15.86 29.18
C ARG A 18 -7.45 -16.92 29.90
N GLU A 19 -7.67 -18.19 29.57
CA GLU A 19 -6.91 -19.30 30.15
C GLU A 19 -5.43 -19.23 29.75
N THR A 20 -5.15 -18.84 28.50
CA THR A 20 -3.77 -18.64 28.04
C THR A 20 -3.07 -17.53 28.82
N LEU A 21 -3.74 -16.39 29.06
CA LEU A 21 -3.20 -15.29 29.86
C LEU A 21 -3.04 -15.69 31.34
N ALA A 22 -3.99 -16.45 31.90
CA ALA A 22 -3.95 -16.91 33.29
C ALA A 22 -2.88 -18.00 33.52
N ALA A 23 -2.45 -18.69 32.48
CA ALA A 23 -1.40 -19.72 32.53
C ALA A 23 0.02 -19.16 32.36
N LEU A 24 0.18 -17.84 32.22
CA LEU A 24 1.51 -17.22 32.18
C LEU A 24 2.26 -17.49 33.49
N PRO A 25 3.59 -17.70 33.44
CA PRO A 25 4.39 -18.04 34.61
C PRO A 25 4.71 -16.79 35.45
N CYS A 26 3.67 -16.15 36.00
CA CYS A 26 3.74 -15.00 36.89
C CYS A 26 2.53 -14.98 37.84
N ASP A 27 2.67 -14.37 39.00
CA ASP A 27 1.56 -14.15 39.94
C ASP A 27 0.72 -12.94 39.50
N GLN A 28 1.38 -11.86 39.08
CA GLN A 28 0.74 -10.60 38.69
C GLN A 28 1.49 -9.92 37.54
N ALA A 29 0.79 -9.58 36.47
CA ALA A 29 1.36 -8.81 35.35
C ALA A 29 0.39 -7.76 34.80
N LEU A 30 0.93 -6.61 34.39
CA LEU A 30 0.22 -5.61 33.59
C LEU A 30 0.83 -5.54 32.19
N ILE A 31 0.15 -6.15 31.23
CA ILE A 31 0.61 -6.27 29.83
C ILE A 31 -0.20 -5.30 28.96
N ASP A 32 0.51 -4.49 28.17
CA ASP A 32 -0.11 -3.65 27.14
C ASP A 32 -0.11 -4.39 25.80
N GLY A 33 -1.23 -4.34 25.09
CA GLY A 33 -1.46 -5.18 23.92
C GLY A 33 -2.75 -4.87 23.16
N GLU A 34 -2.92 -5.54 22.03
CA GLU A 34 -4.07 -5.37 21.14
C GLU A 34 -4.69 -6.72 20.78
N VAL A 35 -6.01 -6.85 20.92
CA VAL A 35 -6.77 -7.98 20.39
C VAL A 35 -7.15 -7.70 18.94
N VAL A 36 -6.86 -8.62 18.04
CA VAL A 36 -7.17 -8.51 16.62
C VAL A 36 -7.87 -9.77 16.11
N ALA A 37 -8.69 -9.60 15.06
CA ALA A 37 -9.06 -10.70 14.17
C ALA A 37 -8.16 -10.64 12.94
N LEU A 38 -7.62 -11.78 12.54
CA LEU A 38 -6.78 -11.89 11.36
C LEU A 38 -7.61 -12.37 10.16
N THR A 39 -7.30 -11.81 8.99
CA THR A 39 -7.75 -12.35 7.70
C THR A 39 -6.97 -13.64 7.36
N GLU A 40 -7.39 -14.37 6.34
CA GLU A 40 -6.64 -15.54 5.83
C GLU A 40 -5.19 -15.20 5.44
N ALA A 41 -4.93 -13.95 5.04
CA ALA A 41 -3.60 -13.45 4.73
C ALA A 41 -2.78 -13.03 5.98
N GLY A 42 -3.30 -13.22 7.19
CA GLY A 42 -2.64 -12.84 8.45
C GLY A 42 -2.67 -11.34 8.76
N ILE A 43 -3.46 -10.55 8.04
CA ILE A 43 -3.60 -9.10 8.25
C ILE A 43 -4.72 -8.82 9.25
N SER A 44 -4.49 -7.92 10.21
CA SER A 44 -5.51 -7.52 11.18
C SER A 44 -6.68 -6.77 10.52
N SER A 45 -7.90 -7.14 10.89
CA SER A 45 -9.12 -6.54 10.36
C SER A 45 -10.07 -6.18 11.49
N PHE A 46 -10.34 -4.89 11.64
CA PHE A 46 -11.27 -4.39 12.65
C PHE A 46 -12.72 -4.81 12.36
N SER A 47 -13.15 -4.81 11.10
CA SER A 47 -14.50 -5.25 10.74
C SER A 47 -14.70 -6.74 11.05
N ALA A 48 -13.67 -7.56 10.83
CA ALA A 48 -13.67 -8.97 11.22
C ALA A 48 -13.74 -9.13 12.75
N LEU A 49 -12.98 -8.33 13.50
CA LEU A 49 -13.02 -8.31 14.97
C LEU A 49 -14.42 -7.98 15.48
N GLN A 50 -15.08 -6.97 14.91
CA GLN A 50 -16.43 -6.61 15.28
C GLN A 50 -17.45 -7.71 14.98
N ALA A 51 -17.33 -8.35 13.82
CA ALA A 51 -18.19 -9.46 13.44
C ALA A 51 -18.00 -10.65 14.39
N ALA A 52 -16.75 -11.00 14.70
CA ALA A 52 -16.40 -12.06 15.65
C ALA A 52 -17.00 -11.80 17.04
N LEU A 53 -16.83 -10.58 17.58
CA LEU A 53 -17.39 -10.19 18.87
C LEU A 53 -18.92 -10.18 18.87
N SER A 54 -19.55 -9.70 17.79
CA SER A 54 -21.01 -9.62 17.69
C SER A 54 -21.67 -10.99 17.52
N GLU A 55 -20.98 -11.93 16.88
CA GLU A 55 -21.48 -13.28 16.59
C GLU A 55 -21.02 -14.32 17.62
N GLY A 56 -20.25 -13.92 18.63
CA GLY A 56 -19.67 -14.82 19.62
C GLY A 56 -18.60 -15.77 19.06
N ARG A 57 -18.13 -15.54 17.82
CA ARG A 57 -17.07 -16.33 17.17
C ARG A 57 -15.69 -15.83 17.56
N VAL A 58 -15.41 -15.86 18.86
CA VAL A 58 -14.23 -15.25 19.48
C VAL A 58 -13.03 -16.20 19.56
N GLY A 59 -13.19 -17.44 19.09
CA GLY A 59 -12.11 -18.43 19.03
C GLY A 59 -10.92 -17.91 18.23
N ASP A 60 -11.13 -17.31 17.07
CA ASP A 60 -10.00 -16.97 16.18
C ASP A 60 -9.33 -15.61 16.51
N LEU A 61 -9.64 -15.02 17.67
CA LEU A 61 -9.03 -13.77 18.10
C LEU A 61 -7.61 -13.99 18.64
N VAL A 62 -6.70 -13.10 18.27
CA VAL A 62 -5.29 -13.12 18.65
C VAL A 62 -4.97 -11.87 19.45
N TYR A 63 -4.28 -12.01 20.57
CA TYR A 63 -3.77 -10.89 21.37
C TYR A 63 -2.28 -10.71 21.12
N TYR A 64 -1.91 -9.54 20.61
CA TYR A 64 -0.54 -9.12 20.45
C TYR A 64 -0.10 -8.28 21.64
N ALA A 65 0.73 -8.84 22.50
CA ALA A 65 1.36 -8.17 23.63
C ALA A 65 2.60 -7.39 23.16
N PHE A 66 2.72 -6.12 23.51
CA PHE A 66 3.80 -5.26 23.00
C PHE A 66 4.57 -4.47 24.05
N ASP A 67 4.11 -4.37 25.30
CA ASP A 67 4.81 -3.73 26.43
C ASP A 67 4.45 -4.43 27.75
N LEU A 68 5.36 -4.41 28.73
CA LEU A 68 5.14 -4.96 30.08
C LEU A 68 5.39 -3.86 31.11
N LEU A 69 4.34 -3.49 31.85
CA LEU A 69 4.36 -2.33 32.74
C LEU A 69 4.55 -2.72 34.21
N TYR A 70 4.20 -3.95 34.57
CA TYR A 70 4.32 -4.48 35.92
C TYR A 70 4.50 -6.00 35.87
N LEU A 71 5.34 -6.54 36.75
CA LEU A 71 5.54 -7.98 36.91
C LEU A 71 5.90 -8.31 38.36
N ASP A 72 5.10 -9.13 39.02
CA ASP A 72 5.39 -9.78 40.32
C ASP A 72 5.98 -8.85 41.39
N GLY A 73 5.30 -7.73 41.68
CA GLY A 73 5.78 -6.76 42.68
C GLY A 73 6.58 -5.59 42.10
N GLU A 74 7.11 -5.74 40.88
CA GLU A 74 8.00 -4.76 40.24
C GLU A 74 7.24 -3.85 39.26
N ASP A 75 7.28 -2.53 39.51
CA ASP A 75 6.79 -1.52 38.57
C ASP A 75 7.88 -1.21 37.54
N LEU A 76 7.64 -1.60 36.30
CA LEU A 76 8.62 -1.50 35.22
C LEU A 76 8.50 -0.19 34.44
N ARG A 77 7.54 0.69 34.76
CA ARG A 77 7.24 1.86 33.92
C ARG A 77 8.40 2.85 33.77
N ASP A 78 9.27 2.98 34.78
CA ASP A 78 10.43 3.86 34.70
C ASP A 78 11.63 3.23 33.95
N GLU A 79 11.59 1.93 33.65
CA GLU A 79 12.61 1.25 32.85
C GLU A 79 12.53 1.62 31.36
N PRO A 80 13.64 1.55 30.59
CA PRO A 80 13.62 1.73 29.15
C PRO A 80 12.68 0.74 28.44
N LEU A 81 12.02 1.17 27.36
CA LEU A 81 11.12 0.32 26.57
C LEU A 81 11.74 -1.01 26.16
N ILE A 82 13.02 -1.02 25.76
CA ILE A 82 13.69 -2.25 25.34
C ILE A 82 13.76 -3.28 26.47
N ALA A 83 14.09 -2.84 27.70
CA ALA A 83 14.16 -3.73 28.86
C ALA A 83 12.79 -4.32 29.21
N ARG A 84 11.73 -3.51 29.13
CA ARG A 84 10.35 -3.98 29.34
C ARG A 84 9.93 -5.00 28.29
N LYS A 85 10.31 -4.79 27.03
CA LYS A 85 10.02 -5.73 25.94
C LYS A 85 10.80 -7.04 26.06
N ASP A 86 12.04 -7.00 26.51
CA ASP A 86 12.86 -8.21 26.74
C ASP A 86 12.24 -9.07 27.87
N ARG A 87 11.79 -8.44 28.96
CA ARG A 87 11.07 -9.15 30.04
C ARG A 87 9.73 -9.71 29.56
N LEU A 88 9.00 -8.96 28.73
CA LEU A 88 7.77 -9.45 28.11
C LEU A 88 8.03 -10.67 27.23
N GLU A 89 9.07 -10.63 26.39
CA GLU A 89 9.43 -11.76 25.54
C GLU A 89 9.77 -12.99 26.40
N GLY A 90 10.58 -12.80 27.46
CA GLY A 90 10.88 -13.85 28.44
C GLY A 90 9.64 -14.48 29.08
N LEU A 91 8.67 -13.67 29.48
CA LEU A 91 7.39 -14.14 30.05
C LEU A 91 6.59 -14.99 29.05
N LEU A 92 6.74 -14.75 27.75
CA LEU A 92 5.99 -15.40 26.68
C LEU A 92 6.74 -16.57 26.00
N GLN A 93 8.02 -16.82 26.32
CA GLN A 93 8.88 -17.80 25.65
C GLN A 93 8.34 -19.24 25.66
N GLY A 94 7.51 -19.61 26.64
CA GLY A 94 6.91 -20.95 26.75
C GLY A 94 5.70 -21.20 25.83
N LEU A 95 5.24 -20.18 25.10
CA LEU A 95 4.06 -20.28 24.24
C LEU A 95 4.43 -20.80 22.86
N GLY A 96 3.72 -21.84 22.39
CA GLY A 96 3.90 -22.39 21.05
C GLY A 96 3.50 -21.41 19.94
N ALA A 97 3.96 -21.65 18.71
CA ALA A 97 3.67 -20.80 17.54
C ALA A 97 2.16 -20.67 17.22
N ASP A 98 1.36 -21.66 17.63
CA ASP A 98 -0.09 -21.69 17.48
C ASP A 98 -0.84 -20.95 18.61
N SER A 99 -0.12 -20.38 19.57
CA SER A 99 -0.70 -19.58 20.65
C SER A 99 -1.44 -18.36 20.08
N ARG A 100 -2.59 -18.09 20.67
CA ARG A 100 -3.39 -16.88 20.43
C ARG A 100 -2.86 -15.67 21.18
N LEU A 101 -1.99 -15.87 22.16
CA LEU A 101 -1.19 -14.83 22.79
C LEU A 101 0.18 -14.77 22.11
N ARG A 102 0.50 -13.64 21.50
CA ARG A 102 1.72 -13.45 20.71
C ARG A 102 2.49 -12.23 21.17
N PHE A 103 3.81 -12.32 21.14
CA PHE A 103 4.67 -11.16 21.26
C PHE A 103 4.65 -10.33 19.97
N SER A 104 4.45 -9.02 20.11
CA SER A 104 4.59 -8.07 19.01
C SER A 104 6.05 -7.66 18.89
N GLU A 105 6.72 -8.25 17.90
CA GLU A 105 8.09 -7.93 17.55
C GLU A 105 8.26 -6.44 17.20
N HIS A 106 9.48 -5.96 17.34
CA HIS A 106 9.86 -4.61 16.98
C HIS A 106 11.08 -4.63 16.08
N PHE A 107 11.25 -3.53 15.34
CA PHE A 107 12.36 -3.38 14.41
C PHE A 107 13.10 -2.09 14.74
N ILE A 108 14.42 -2.20 14.88
CA ILE A 108 15.32 -1.05 15.03
C ILE A 108 15.76 -0.64 13.62
N GLU A 109 14.83 -0.04 12.88
CA GLU A 109 14.97 0.28 11.47
C GLU A 109 14.47 1.70 11.19
N GLN A 110 14.76 2.23 9.99
CA GLN A 110 14.27 3.55 9.58
C GLN A 110 12.74 3.55 9.49
N GLY A 111 12.07 4.35 10.34
CA GLY A 111 10.61 4.33 10.49
C GLY A 111 9.81 4.57 9.20
N HIS A 112 10.33 5.37 8.27
CA HIS A 112 9.68 5.60 6.98
C HIS A 112 9.69 4.36 6.06
N VAL A 113 10.75 3.53 6.13
CA VAL A 113 10.85 2.27 5.41
C VAL A 113 9.82 1.29 5.98
N MET A 114 9.75 1.19 7.31
CA MET A 114 8.76 0.35 7.99
C MET A 114 7.33 0.75 7.63
N LEU A 115 7.04 2.06 7.64
CA LEU A 115 5.74 2.58 7.21
C LEU A 115 5.42 2.21 5.76
N SER A 116 6.36 2.39 4.83
CA SER A 116 6.15 2.03 3.42
C SER A 116 5.80 0.55 3.24
N HIS A 117 6.49 -0.34 3.96
CA HIS A 117 6.21 -1.77 3.93
C HIS A 117 4.87 -2.12 4.57
N ALA A 118 4.57 -1.56 5.74
CA ALA A 118 3.28 -1.75 6.41
C ALA A 118 2.11 -1.35 5.48
N CYS A 119 2.25 -0.21 4.79
CA CYS A 119 1.22 0.24 3.85
C CYS A 119 1.09 -0.67 2.61
N ARG A 120 2.20 -1.21 2.08
CA ARG A 120 2.16 -2.18 0.98
C ARG A 120 1.48 -3.50 1.37
N MET A 121 1.59 -3.88 2.64
CA MET A 121 0.97 -5.08 3.20
C MET A 121 -0.50 -4.85 3.61
N GLY A 122 -1.05 -3.65 3.40
CA GLY A 122 -2.42 -3.33 3.79
C GLY A 122 -2.62 -3.19 5.31
N LEU A 123 -1.55 -3.00 6.08
CA LEU A 123 -1.62 -2.73 7.52
C LEU A 123 -2.09 -1.28 7.78
N GLU A 124 -2.66 -1.03 8.96
CA GLU A 124 -3.21 0.27 9.34
C GLU A 124 -2.14 1.37 9.40
N GLY A 125 -0.93 1.02 9.82
CA GLY A 125 0.17 1.95 10.08
C GLY A 125 1.27 1.32 10.93
N VAL A 126 2.18 2.17 11.42
CA VAL A 126 3.27 1.79 12.31
C VAL A 126 3.25 2.65 13.56
N ILE A 127 3.62 2.05 14.69
CA ILE A 127 3.89 2.78 15.94
C ILE A 127 5.39 2.86 16.11
N SER A 128 5.93 4.07 16.09
CA SER A 128 7.34 4.31 16.43
C SER A 128 7.41 4.73 17.88
N LYS A 129 8.10 3.97 18.74
CA LYS A 129 8.35 4.31 20.15
C LYS A 129 9.85 4.56 20.35
N ARG A 130 10.22 5.48 21.22
CA ARG A 130 11.60 5.67 21.68
C ARG A 130 12.06 4.45 22.47
N ILE A 131 13.20 3.89 22.08
CA ILE A 131 13.75 2.65 22.65
C ILE A 131 14.21 2.82 24.11
N ASP A 132 14.68 4.02 24.44
CA ASP A 132 15.29 4.41 25.71
C ASP A 132 14.29 5.08 26.68
N ALA A 133 13.03 5.27 26.26
CA ALA A 133 12.08 6.05 27.02
C ALA A 133 11.32 5.22 28.08
N PRO A 134 11.08 5.79 29.28
CA PRO A 134 10.16 5.23 30.24
C PRO A 134 8.72 5.31 29.71
N TYR A 135 7.84 4.47 30.25
CA TYR A 135 6.40 4.56 29.99
C TYR A 135 5.82 5.78 30.72
N ARG A 136 5.15 6.66 29.96
CA ARG A 136 4.40 7.80 30.50
C ARG A 136 2.97 7.78 29.99
N SER A 137 2.02 7.78 30.91
CA SER A 137 0.60 7.89 30.58
C SER A 137 0.27 9.26 29.99
N GLY A 138 -0.69 9.31 29.07
CA GLY A 138 -1.18 10.56 28.47
C GLY A 138 -0.53 10.91 27.15
N ARG A 139 -0.66 12.19 26.74
CA ARG A 139 -0.16 12.66 25.44
C ARG A 139 1.32 13.01 25.55
N GLY A 140 2.16 12.30 24.81
CA GLY A 140 3.61 12.49 24.78
C GLY A 140 4.19 12.52 23.37
N ARG A 141 5.50 12.69 23.28
CA ARG A 141 6.26 12.62 22.00
C ARG A 141 7.14 11.37 21.90
N ASP A 142 7.17 10.55 22.94
CA ASP A 142 8.01 9.34 23.00
C ASP A 142 7.45 8.19 22.15
N TRP A 143 6.26 8.37 21.59
CA TRP A 143 5.72 7.49 20.58
C TRP A 143 4.84 8.24 19.59
N ILE A 144 4.88 7.81 18.32
CA ILE A 144 4.16 8.42 17.21
C ILE A 144 3.51 7.29 16.38
N LYS A 145 2.22 7.43 16.11
CA LYS A 145 1.50 6.59 15.13
C LYS A 145 1.59 7.23 13.75
N SER A 146 2.14 6.51 12.80
CA SER A 146 2.11 6.89 11.38
C SER A 146 1.12 5.96 10.65
N LYS A 147 0.01 6.52 10.16
CA LYS A 147 -1.08 5.75 9.54
C LYS A 147 -0.90 5.65 8.02
N CYS A 148 -1.30 4.51 7.43
CA CYS A 148 -1.31 4.28 5.98
C CYS A 148 -2.55 4.86 5.28
N VAL A 149 -3.65 4.99 6.01
CA VAL A 149 -4.93 5.55 5.57
C VAL A 149 -5.44 6.48 6.66
N GLN A 150 -6.08 7.61 6.32
CA GLN A 150 -6.71 8.44 7.35
C GLN A 150 -7.96 7.74 7.87
N ARG A 151 -7.93 7.34 9.14
CA ARG A 151 -9.01 6.67 9.85
C ARG A 151 -9.18 7.34 11.20
N GLN A 152 -10.42 7.70 11.53
CA GLN A 152 -10.77 8.42 12.75
C GLN A 152 -12.18 8.03 13.20
N GLU A 153 -12.44 8.21 14.49
CA GLU A 153 -13.77 8.08 15.07
C GLU A 153 -14.62 9.34 14.87
N PHE A 154 -15.92 9.15 14.67
CA PHE A 154 -16.93 10.18 14.56
C PHE A 154 -18.20 9.78 15.29
N VAL A 155 -18.89 10.75 15.87
CA VAL A 155 -20.19 10.55 16.53
C VAL A 155 -21.28 10.44 15.46
N ILE A 156 -22.14 9.42 15.55
CA ILE A 156 -23.31 9.28 14.68
C ILE A 156 -24.42 10.18 15.21
N ALA A 157 -24.84 11.14 14.40
CA ALA A 157 -25.87 12.12 14.72
C ALA A 157 -27.21 11.84 14.02
N GLY A 158 -27.22 10.98 13.01
CA GLY A 158 -28.43 10.62 12.27
C GLY A 158 -28.14 9.61 11.17
N TYR A 159 -29.18 9.22 10.44
CA TYR A 159 -29.04 8.39 9.25
C TYR A 159 -30.10 8.71 8.19
N VAL A 160 -29.80 8.36 6.94
CA VAL A 160 -30.72 8.48 5.82
C VAL A 160 -31.22 7.08 5.46
N PRO A 161 -32.53 6.80 5.57
CA PRO A 161 -33.11 5.53 5.11
C PRO A 161 -32.87 5.33 3.62
N SER A 162 -32.80 4.08 3.17
CA SER A 162 -32.72 3.78 1.74
C SER A 162 -34.09 3.39 1.17
N THR A 163 -34.35 3.81 -0.06
CA THR A 163 -35.55 3.46 -0.83
C THR A 163 -35.34 2.28 -1.78
N ALA A 164 -34.12 1.77 -1.92
CA ALA A 164 -33.71 0.74 -2.88
C ALA A 164 -33.30 -0.60 -2.22
N GLY A 165 -34.08 -1.11 -1.25
CA GLY A 165 -33.93 -2.47 -0.69
C GLY A 165 -32.82 -2.70 0.36
N ARG A 166 -31.84 -1.80 0.51
CA ARG A 166 -30.88 -1.81 1.64
C ARG A 166 -31.46 -1.11 2.88
N ALA A 167 -30.97 -1.43 4.08
CA ALA A 167 -31.47 -0.84 5.33
C ALA A 167 -31.13 0.67 5.49
N LEU A 168 -29.92 1.08 5.11
CA LEU A 168 -29.42 2.46 5.26
C LEU A 168 -28.83 2.96 3.93
N ARG A 169 -29.08 4.23 3.59
CA ARG A 169 -28.40 4.91 2.47
C ARG A 169 -27.06 5.51 2.92
N SER A 170 -27.04 6.15 4.08
CA SER A 170 -25.86 6.74 4.70
C SER A 170 -26.10 7.05 6.18
N ILE A 171 -25.04 7.12 6.98
CA ILE A 171 -25.07 7.75 8.31
C ILE A 171 -24.60 9.21 8.21
N VAL A 172 -25.06 10.04 9.13
CA VAL A 172 -24.63 11.43 9.31
C VAL A 172 -23.73 11.46 10.54
N VAL A 173 -22.53 11.98 10.39
CA VAL A 173 -21.50 11.93 11.42
C VAL A 173 -20.98 13.31 11.80
N GLY A 174 -20.48 13.44 13.01
CA GLY A 174 -19.94 14.67 13.60
C GLY A 174 -18.79 14.41 14.57
N TYR A 175 -18.23 15.49 15.10
CA TYR A 175 -17.19 15.46 16.14
C TYR A 175 -17.41 16.64 17.08
N TYR A 176 -16.91 16.57 18.31
CA TYR A 176 -16.97 17.65 19.27
C TYR A 176 -15.80 18.63 19.10
N GLU A 177 -16.12 19.91 19.13
CA GLU A 177 -15.17 21.02 19.17
C GLU A 177 -15.77 22.12 20.04
N ASP A 178 -15.05 22.53 21.09
CA ASP A 178 -15.51 23.49 22.11
C ASP A 178 -16.88 23.12 22.71
N GLU A 179 -17.02 21.85 23.13
CA GLU A 179 -18.26 21.25 23.69
C GLU A 179 -19.48 21.24 22.75
N ALA A 180 -19.33 21.73 21.51
CA ALA A 180 -20.37 21.74 20.50
C ALA A 180 -20.16 20.63 19.47
N LEU A 181 -21.21 19.85 19.20
CA LEU A 181 -21.19 18.84 18.15
C LEU A 181 -21.21 19.50 16.76
N LYS A 182 -20.12 19.34 16.00
CA LYS A 182 -19.95 19.87 14.64
C LYS A 182 -20.21 18.78 13.59
N PRO A 183 -20.86 19.11 12.46
CA PRO A 183 -21.12 18.14 11.40
C PRO A 183 -19.84 17.82 10.61
N ALA A 184 -19.55 16.54 10.42
CA ALA A 184 -18.44 16.05 9.62
C ALA A 184 -18.89 15.49 8.26
N GLY A 185 -20.20 15.42 8.00
CA GLY A 185 -20.78 15.04 6.72
C GLY A 185 -21.46 13.66 6.74
N ARG A 186 -21.62 13.06 5.55
CA ARG A 186 -22.34 11.80 5.36
C ARG A 186 -21.39 10.67 4.96
N VAL A 187 -21.64 9.48 5.52
CA VAL A 187 -20.90 8.25 5.20
C VAL A 187 -21.86 7.26 4.57
N GLY A 188 -21.72 7.03 3.27
CA GLY A 188 -22.66 6.24 2.47
C GLY A 188 -22.14 4.89 1.96
N THR A 189 -20.90 4.54 2.30
CA THR A 189 -20.20 3.33 1.82
C THR A 189 -19.57 2.58 3.00
N GLY A 190 -19.16 1.33 2.81
CA GLY A 190 -18.57 0.49 3.87
C GLY A 190 -19.56 -0.35 4.68
N PHE A 191 -20.84 -0.37 4.30
CA PHE A 191 -21.85 -1.23 4.92
C PHE A 191 -22.06 -2.52 4.14
N THR A 192 -22.15 -3.65 4.85
CA THR A 192 -22.75 -4.88 4.31
C THR A 192 -24.26 -4.84 4.54
N VAL A 193 -25.04 -5.69 3.86
CA VAL A 193 -26.50 -5.79 4.09
C VAL A 193 -26.79 -6.06 5.57
N LYS A 194 -26.04 -6.98 6.18
CA LYS A 194 -26.15 -7.34 7.59
C LYS A 194 -25.74 -6.20 8.53
N SER A 195 -24.60 -5.55 8.28
CA SER A 195 -24.12 -4.47 9.16
C SER A 195 -24.98 -3.21 9.06
N ALA A 196 -25.52 -2.89 7.87
CA ALA A 196 -26.48 -1.81 7.71
C ALA A 196 -27.78 -2.06 8.50
N ALA A 197 -28.31 -3.28 8.46
CA ALA A 197 -29.52 -3.64 9.19
C ALA A 197 -29.29 -3.60 10.71
N ALA A 198 -28.19 -4.18 11.19
CA ALA A 198 -27.82 -4.18 12.60
C ALA A 198 -27.57 -2.77 13.14
N LEU A 199 -26.84 -1.93 12.37
CA LEU A 199 -26.61 -0.53 12.73
C LEU A 199 -27.92 0.24 12.79
N LYS A 200 -28.81 0.08 11.79
CA LYS A 200 -30.11 0.73 11.79
C LYS A 200 -30.94 0.37 13.02
N ALA A 201 -31.00 -0.92 13.37
CA ALA A 201 -31.72 -1.37 14.55
C ALA A 201 -31.20 -0.70 15.83
N LYS A 202 -29.87 -0.60 15.99
CA LYS A 202 -29.25 0.12 17.13
C LYS A 202 -29.53 1.63 17.11
N LEU A 203 -29.59 2.25 15.93
CA LEU A 203 -29.88 3.69 15.80
C LEU A 203 -31.38 3.99 16.02
N ASP A 204 -32.26 3.03 15.71
CA ASP A 204 -33.69 3.17 15.88
C ASP A 204 -34.12 3.27 17.34
N THR A 205 -33.34 2.73 18.28
CA THR A 205 -33.62 2.82 19.72
C THR A 205 -33.27 4.17 20.34
N ILE A 206 -32.55 5.03 19.62
CA ILE A 206 -32.05 6.32 20.12
C ILE A 206 -32.48 7.50 19.23
N ARG A 207 -33.61 7.37 18.53
CA ARG A 207 -34.15 8.45 17.68
C ARG A 207 -34.52 9.68 18.50
N THR A 208 -34.41 10.85 17.87
CA THR A 208 -34.83 12.14 18.42
C THR A 208 -35.60 12.93 17.35
N GLU A 209 -36.49 13.82 17.79
CA GLU A 209 -37.31 14.65 16.90
C GLU A 209 -36.51 15.82 16.29
N SER A 210 -35.49 16.30 17.01
CA SER A 210 -34.67 17.44 16.62
C SER A 210 -33.25 17.03 16.27
N SER A 211 -32.63 17.76 15.33
CA SER A 211 -31.23 17.53 14.97
C SER A 211 -30.30 17.87 16.15
N PRO A 212 -29.29 17.03 16.45
CA PRO A 212 -28.27 17.35 17.44
C PRO A 212 -27.24 18.37 16.93
N PHE A 213 -27.29 18.76 15.64
CA PHE A 213 -26.47 19.83 15.10
C PHE A 213 -27.19 21.18 15.15
N ALA A 214 -26.41 22.27 15.20
CA ALA A 214 -26.92 23.63 15.02
C ALA A 214 -26.82 24.11 13.55
N GLY A 215 -27.56 25.17 13.20
CA GLY A 215 -27.41 25.89 11.93
C GLY A 215 -27.93 25.13 10.70
N ALA A 216 -27.24 25.25 9.56
CA ALA A 216 -27.70 24.69 8.28
C ALA A 216 -27.80 23.16 8.28
N ALA A 217 -26.94 22.46 9.03
CA ALA A 217 -26.98 21.02 9.17
C ALA A 217 -28.25 20.52 9.89
N ALA A 218 -28.84 21.34 10.76
CA ALA A 218 -30.07 21.02 11.47
C ALA A 218 -31.32 20.97 10.57
N ARG A 219 -31.25 21.66 9.42
CA ARG A 219 -32.39 21.87 8.50
C ARG A 219 -32.42 20.89 7.34
N GLU A 220 -31.48 19.94 7.30
CA GLU A 220 -31.35 19.01 6.19
C GLU A 220 -32.50 17.97 6.22
N LYS A 221 -33.23 17.86 5.11
CA LYS A 221 -34.43 17.00 4.99
C LYS A 221 -34.06 15.55 4.69
N GLY A 222 -34.90 14.63 5.12
CA GLY A 222 -34.78 13.19 4.84
C GLY A 222 -33.79 12.44 5.74
N ILE A 223 -33.38 13.05 6.86
CA ILE A 223 -32.57 12.42 7.91
C ILE A 223 -33.47 12.00 9.06
N VAL A 224 -33.26 10.78 9.56
CA VAL A 224 -33.73 10.34 10.87
C VAL A 224 -32.65 10.69 11.87
N TRP A 225 -32.92 11.65 12.75
CA TRP A 225 -31.99 12.12 13.77
C TRP A 225 -31.92 11.15 14.94
N VAL A 226 -30.73 11.01 15.52
CA VAL A 226 -30.50 10.20 16.72
C VAL A 226 -29.75 10.99 17.78
N LYS A 227 -29.86 10.56 19.04
CA LYS A 227 -29.01 11.06 20.11
C LYS A 227 -27.54 10.77 19.76
N PRO A 228 -26.61 11.73 19.95
CA PRO A 228 -25.21 11.60 19.58
C PRO A 228 -24.43 10.71 20.57
N GLU A 229 -24.88 9.47 20.77
CA GLU A 229 -24.35 8.54 21.78
C GLU A 229 -23.49 7.42 21.19
N ARG A 230 -23.54 7.22 19.87
CA ARG A 230 -22.84 6.12 19.19
C ARG A 230 -21.66 6.65 18.39
N VAL A 231 -20.51 6.01 18.56
CA VAL A 231 -19.29 6.36 17.84
C VAL A 231 -19.07 5.37 16.71
N ALA A 232 -18.83 5.87 15.51
CA ALA A 232 -18.42 5.11 14.34
C ALA A 232 -16.96 5.36 14.05
N GLU A 233 -16.23 4.32 13.66
CA GLU A 233 -14.95 4.48 13.02
C GLU A 233 -15.12 4.58 11.51
N VAL A 234 -14.49 5.61 10.94
CA VAL A 234 -14.63 5.99 9.55
C VAL A 234 -13.25 6.11 8.93
N ALA A 235 -13.04 5.42 7.81
CA ALA A 235 -11.90 5.65 6.94
C ALA A 235 -12.27 6.74 5.94
N PHE A 236 -11.40 7.71 5.73
CA PHE A 236 -11.62 8.83 4.82
C PHE A 236 -10.30 9.27 4.18
N ARG A 237 -10.37 10.03 3.07
CA ARG A 237 -9.14 10.45 2.37
C ARG A 237 -8.54 11.73 2.93
N ALA A 238 -9.40 12.68 3.34
CA ALA A 238 -8.97 13.97 3.84
C ALA A 238 -10.13 14.70 4.53
N TRP A 239 -9.77 15.60 5.43
CA TRP A 239 -10.62 16.70 5.86
C TRP A 239 -10.70 17.78 4.78
N THR A 240 -11.88 18.34 4.56
CA THR A 240 -12.06 19.54 3.73
C THR A 240 -11.69 20.80 4.51
N ALA A 241 -11.48 21.91 3.80
CA ALA A 241 -11.29 23.23 4.44
C ALA A 241 -12.47 23.64 5.34
N SER A 242 -13.66 23.08 5.11
CA SER A 242 -14.85 23.27 5.93
C SER A 242 -15.00 22.22 7.05
N LYS A 243 -13.93 21.48 7.40
CA LYS A 243 -13.90 20.41 8.41
C LYS A 243 -15.00 19.34 8.21
N THR A 244 -15.20 18.90 6.96
CA THR A 244 -16.04 17.73 6.63
C THR A 244 -15.20 16.63 5.98
N LEU A 245 -15.69 15.39 6.00
CA LEU A 245 -14.98 14.22 5.48
C LEU A 245 -15.15 14.06 3.98
N ARG A 246 -14.03 13.82 3.28
CA ARG A 246 -14.03 13.49 1.84
C ARG A 246 -13.76 12.00 1.63
N HIS A 247 -14.67 11.34 0.91
CA HIS A 247 -14.64 9.90 0.60
C HIS A 247 -14.63 9.03 1.86
N ALA A 248 -15.61 9.27 2.73
CA ALA A 248 -15.79 8.52 3.97
C ALA A 248 -16.47 7.16 3.73
N SER A 249 -15.91 6.12 4.34
CA SER A 249 -16.47 4.77 4.41
C SER A 249 -16.57 4.31 5.86
N PHE A 250 -17.71 3.75 6.23
CA PHE A 250 -17.94 3.16 7.54
C PHE A 250 -17.06 1.92 7.68
N VAL A 251 -16.31 1.85 8.78
CA VAL A 251 -15.50 0.67 9.10
C VAL A 251 -16.19 -0.16 10.19
N GLY A 252 -16.77 0.52 11.19
CA GLY A 252 -17.37 -0.17 12.33
C GLY A 252 -17.87 0.77 13.43
N LEU A 253 -18.53 0.21 14.45
CA LEU A 253 -18.90 0.94 15.67
C LEU A 253 -17.78 0.89 16.70
N ARG A 254 -17.60 1.93 17.51
CA ARG A 254 -16.69 1.94 18.66
C ARG A 254 -17.50 1.87 19.94
N GLU A 255 -17.73 0.65 20.42
CA GLU A 255 -18.46 0.40 21.68
C GLU A 255 -17.59 0.68 22.92
N ASP A 256 -16.29 0.82 22.71
CA ASP A 256 -15.26 1.10 23.71
C ASP A 256 -15.06 2.59 24.02
N LYS A 257 -15.69 3.49 23.24
CA LYS A 257 -15.47 4.94 23.28
C LYS A 257 -16.77 5.70 23.50
N VAL A 258 -16.76 6.66 24.42
CA VAL A 258 -17.89 7.57 24.66
C VAL A 258 -17.88 8.69 23.63
N ALA A 259 -19.07 9.17 23.25
CA ALA A 259 -19.21 10.15 22.18
C ALA A 259 -18.50 11.48 22.44
N ASP A 260 -18.48 11.94 23.70
CA ASP A 260 -17.94 13.24 24.08
C ASP A 260 -16.40 13.31 23.95
N ASP A 261 -15.72 12.15 23.87
CA ASP A 261 -14.27 12.05 23.68
C ASP A 261 -13.83 12.13 22.21
N VAL A 262 -14.76 12.35 21.28
CA VAL A 262 -14.50 12.33 19.83
C VAL A 262 -14.26 13.74 19.31
N ILE A 263 -12.99 14.14 19.24
CA ILE A 263 -12.54 15.44 18.69
C ILE A 263 -11.88 15.27 17.30
N ALA A 264 -11.80 16.35 16.52
CA ALA A 264 -11.11 16.33 15.22
C ALA A 264 -9.59 16.15 15.38
N GLU A 265 -8.99 15.18 14.66
CA GLU A 265 -7.53 15.05 14.60
C GLU A 265 -6.93 16.24 13.81
N GLN A 266 -6.18 17.12 14.47
CA GLN A 266 -5.47 18.22 13.81
C GLN A 266 -4.29 17.68 13.00
N THR A 267 -4.30 17.94 11.70
CA THR A 267 -3.11 17.80 10.84
C THR A 267 -2.29 19.08 10.94
N ALA A 268 -0.98 18.97 11.14
CA ALA A 268 -0.08 20.13 11.11
C ALA A 268 -0.15 20.83 9.73
N THR A 269 -0.49 22.11 9.73
CA THR A 269 -0.73 22.93 8.53
C THR A 269 0.59 23.41 7.91
N PRO A 270 0.85 23.18 6.61
CA PRO A 270 1.85 23.96 5.89
C PRO A 270 1.29 25.34 5.55
N ILE A 271 2.10 26.37 5.80
CA ILE A 271 1.80 27.78 5.59
C ILE A 271 1.55 28.07 4.10
N ALA A 272 0.44 28.76 3.82
CA ALA A 272 0.06 29.20 2.47
C ALA A 272 0.90 30.39 2.01
N THR A 273 1.30 30.42 0.74
CA THR A 273 1.69 31.65 0.03
C THR A 273 0.97 31.76 -1.32
N ARG A 274 0.54 33.00 -1.61
CA ARG A 274 -0.34 33.41 -2.71
C ARG A 274 0.41 33.53 -4.06
N PRO A 275 -0.31 33.46 -5.20
CA PRO A 275 0.27 33.51 -6.54
C PRO A 275 0.53 34.94 -7.03
N ILE A 276 1.61 35.12 -7.79
CA ILE A 276 1.86 36.30 -8.63
C ILE A 276 1.44 35.97 -10.07
N ALA A 277 0.62 36.84 -10.65
CA ALA A 277 0.22 36.83 -12.04
C ALA A 277 1.24 37.60 -12.89
N THR A 278 1.44 37.18 -14.15
CA THR A 278 1.55 38.08 -15.31
C THR A 278 1.39 37.29 -16.60
N SER A 279 0.79 37.96 -17.57
CA SER A 279 0.21 37.49 -18.82
C SER A 279 1.09 37.83 -20.03
N GLY A 280 0.98 37.03 -21.10
CA GLY A 280 1.47 37.38 -22.44
C GLY A 280 1.16 36.28 -23.48
N PRO A 281 0.42 36.56 -24.58
CA PRO A 281 0.09 35.59 -25.64
C PRO A 281 1.09 35.63 -26.84
N PRO A 282 0.99 34.70 -27.81
CA PRO A 282 2.14 34.05 -28.46
C PRO A 282 2.50 34.62 -29.84
N SER A 283 3.68 34.25 -30.36
CA SER A 283 3.91 34.33 -31.80
C SER A 283 4.67 33.10 -32.34
N SER A 284 4.16 32.64 -33.47
CA SER A 284 4.59 31.49 -34.25
C SER A 284 5.65 31.88 -35.29
N ARG A 285 6.62 31.01 -35.56
CA ARG A 285 6.95 30.55 -36.93
C ARG A 285 7.95 29.39 -36.97
N ARG A 286 7.51 28.34 -37.68
CA ARG A 286 8.22 27.19 -38.31
C ARG A 286 9.49 27.65 -39.09
N LYS A 287 10.54 26.85 -39.38
CA LYS A 287 10.56 25.47 -39.93
C LYS A 287 12.01 24.90 -40.08
N GLY A 288 12.19 23.60 -39.81
CA GLY A 288 13.08 22.64 -40.53
C GLY A 288 14.48 22.36 -39.94
N ARG A 289 15.04 21.13 -39.87
CA ARG A 289 14.78 19.82 -40.52
C ARG A 289 15.69 18.80 -39.80
N SER A 290 15.22 17.70 -39.20
CA SER A 290 15.25 16.33 -39.76
C SER A 290 14.58 15.40 -38.72
N GLN A 291 13.50 14.73 -39.12
CA GLN A 291 12.59 14.00 -38.24
C GLN A 291 12.87 12.49 -38.26
N THR A 292 13.34 11.96 -37.14
CA THR A 292 12.81 10.70 -36.61
C THR A 292 11.65 11.08 -35.68
N MET A 293 10.46 10.51 -35.91
CA MET A 293 9.24 10.95 -35.24
C MET A 293 9.32 10.68 -33.72
N ARG A 294 9.76 11.67 -32.94
CA ARG A 294 9.53 11.70 -31.49
C ARG A 294 8.02 11.71 -31.26
N ALA A 295 7.53 10.89 -30.33
CA ALA A 295 6.12 10.90 -29.98
C ALA A 295 5.72 12.30 -29.50
N THR A 296 4.62 12.84 -30.04
CA THR A 296 4.13 14.17 -29.68
C THR A 296 2.85 14.04 -28.87
N THR A 297 2.61 14.96 -27.95
CA THR A 297 1.43 14.96 -27.07
C THR A 297 0.65 16.26 -27.15
N ASN A 298 -0.67 16.20 -26.95
CA ASN A 298 -1.53 17.37 -26.74
C ASN A 298 -1.68 17.75 -25.27
N VAL A 299 -1.11 16.96 -24.35
CA VAL A 299 -1.17 17.21 -22.91
C VAL A 299 -0.24 18.36 -22.55
N LYS A 300 -0.79 19.40 -21.94
CA LYS A 300 -0.01 20.54 -21.44
C LYS A 300 0.61 20.21 -20.09
N LEU A 301 1.93 20.37 -19.98
CA LEU A 301 2.64 20.21 -18.72
C LEU A 301 2.60 21.51 -17.93
N SER A 302 2.05 21.47 -16.72
CA SER A 302 2.26 22.54 -15.74
C SER A 302 3.61 22.38 -15.07
N SER A 303 4.29 23.50 -14.83
CA SER A 303 5.60 23.53 -14.17
C SER A 303 6.61 22.60 -14.88
N ALA A 304 6.70 22.73 -16.21
CA ALA A 304 7.54 21.89 -17.07
C ALA A 304 9.02 21.91 -16.65
N ASP A 305 9.51 23.05 -16.18
CA ASP A 305 10.89 23.24 -15.70
C ASP A 305 11.12 22.75 -14.26
N LYS A 306 10.09 22.22 -13.58
CA LYS A 306 10.25 21.69 -12.23
C LYS A 306 11.27 20.53 -12.25
N LEU A 307 12.30 20.63 -11.44
CA LEU A 307 13.28 19.57 -11.23
C LEU A 307 12.62 18.39 -10.50
N LEU A 308 12.59 17.24 -11.16
CA LEU A 308 12.14 15.99 -10.55
C LEU A 308 13.32 15.23 -9.93
N TRP A 309 14.50 15.33 -10.54
CA TRP A 309 15.79 14.92 -9.97
C TRP A 309 16.72 16.14 -9.94
N PRO A 310 16.79 16.88 -8.82
CA PRO A 310 17.59 18.10 -8.72
C PRO A 310 19.08 17.87 -8.99
N GLU A 311 19.69 16.85 -8.38
CA GLU A 311 21.12 16.51 -8.58
C GLU A 311 21.45 16.18 -10.03
N ASP A 312 20.53 15.55 -10.76
CA ASP A 312 20.73 15.16 -12.16
C ASP A 312 20.35 16.28 -13.15
N GLY A 313 19.68 17.33 -12.67
CA GLY A 313 19.09 18.38 -13.50
C GLY A 313 17.90 17.91 -14.35
N LEU A 314 17.29 16.76 -14.05
CA LEU A 314 16.20 16.21 -14.85
C LEU A 314 14.88 16.87 -14.47
N THR A 315 14.35 17.68 -15.38
CA THR A 315 13.06 18.38 -15.22
C THR A 315 11.87 17.48 -15.57
N LYS A 316 10.67 17.94 -15.23
CA LYS A 316 9.41 17.31 -15.64
C LYS A 316 9.27 17.23 -17.16
N GLN A 317 9.68 18.28 -17.88
CA GLN A 317 9.75 18.26 -19.34
C GLN A 317 10.80 17.26 -19.82
N GLY A 318 11.98 17.23 -19.20
CA GLY A 318 13.03 16.26 -19.54
C GLY A 318 12.59 14.81 -19.36
N LEU A 319 11.79 14.51 -18.32
CA LEU A 319 11.19 13.19 -18.13
C LEU A 319 10.19 12.85 -19.26
N LEU A 320 9.36 13.80 -19.68
CA LEU A 320 8.46 13.59 -20.82
C LEU A 320 9.25 13.38 -22.12
N ASP A 321 10.31 14.16 -22.35
CA ASP A 321 11.15 14.05 -23.54
C ASP A 321 11.88 12.71 -23.59
N TYR A 322 12.34 12.21 -22.43
CA TYR A 322 12.86 10.86 -22.28
C TYR A 322 11.81 9.83 -22.72
N TYR A 323 10.59 9.93 -22.19
CA TYR A 323 9.51 9.02 -22.54
C TYR A 323 9.08 9.14 -24.00
N ALA A 324 9.11 10.32 -24.61
CA ALA A 324 8.86 10.53 -26.03
C ALA A 324 9.89 9.80 -26.91
N ARG A 325 11.13 9.73 -26.43
CA ARG A 325 12.24 9.07 -27.10
C ARG A 325 12.15 7.54 -27.01
N VAL A 326 11.81 7.01 -25.84
CA VAL A 326 11.65 5.55 -25.64
C VAL A 326 10.25 5.04 -25.97
N TRP A 327 9.31 5.91 -26.37
CA TRP A 327 7.91 5.55 -26.64
C TRP A 327 7.74 4.32 -27.53
N PRO A 328 8.43 4.19 -28.69
CA PRO A 328 8.29 3.02 -29.54
C PRO A 328 8.63 1.70 -28.85
N LEU A 329 9.54 1.74 -27.87
CA LEU A 329 10.03 0.57 -27.14
C LEU A 329 9.22 0.28 -25.87
N ILE A 330 8.79 1.31 -25.14
CA ILE A 330 8.05 1.15 -23.89
C ILE A 330 6.56 0.84 -24.10
N GLN A 331 5.93 1.40 -25.13
CA GLN A 331 4.48 1.31 -25.33
C GLN A 331 3.92 -0.13 -25.26
N PRO A 332 4.56 -1.17 -25.83
CA PRO A 332 4.00 -2.53 -25.79
C PRO A 332 3.92 -3.09 -24.36
N PHE A 333 4.74 -2.56 -23.44
CA PHE A 333 4.81 -3.02 -22.07
C PHE A 333 3.88 -2.27 -21.11
N ILE A 334 3.31 -1.13 -21.50
CA ILE A 334 2.54 -0.28 -20.58
C ILE A 334 1.16 0.13 -21.09
N VAL A 335 0.91 0.04 -22.40
CA VAL A 335 -0.40 0.31 -22.98
C VAL A 335 -1.36 -0.84 -22.66
N ASP A 336 -2.61 -0.50 -22.33
CA ASP A 336 -3.69 -1.43 -22.03
C ASP A 336 -3.33 -2.45 -20.93
N ARG A 337 -2.48 -2.04 -20.00
CA ARG A 337 -2.16 -2.79 -18.78
C ARG A 337 -2.57 -2.01 -17.54
N PRO A 338 -3.13 -2.66 -16.51
CA PRO A 338 -3.32 -2.02 -15.23
C PRO A 338 -1.98 -1.54 -14.67
N LEU A 339 -1.95 -0.28 -14.24
CA LEU A 339 -0.76 0.42 -13.78
C LEU A 339 -0.83 0.71 -12.29
N SER A 340 0.31 0.63 -11.64
CA SER A 340 0.55 1.27 -10.35
C SER A 340 1.69 2.27 -10.49
N LEU A 341 1.49 3.47 -9.96
CA LEU A 341 2.30 4.63 -10.28
C LEU A 341 3.01 5.11 -9.02
N LEU A 342 4.35 5.20 -9.02
CA LEU A 342 5.03 5.98 -7.99
C LEU A 342 5.06 7.44 -8.45
N ARG A 343 4.46 8.31 -7.67
CA ARG A 343 4.41 9.75 -7.93
C ARG A 343 5.34 10.50 -7.00
N ALA A 344 6.01 11.51 -7.55
CA ALA A 344 6.85 12.46 -6.86
C ALA A 344 6.51 13.88 -7.37
N PRO A 345 5.36 14.46 -6.96
CA PRO A 345 4.85 15.71 -7.52
C PRO A 345 5.81 16.91 -7.36
N ASP A 346 6.65 16.86 -6.33
CA ASP A 346 7.64 17.88 -5.97
C ASP A 346 9.08 17.37 -6.12
N GLY A 347 9.27 16.35 -6.95
CA GLY A 347 10.57 15.70 -7.15
C GLY A 347 10.87 14.61 -6.13
N ILE A 348 11.90 13.80 -6.41
CA ILE A 348 12.19 12.56 -5.68
C ILE A 348 12.71 12.77 -4.25
N GLU A 349 13.22 13.97 -3.94
CA GLU A 349 13.61 14.39 -2.58
C GLU A 349 12.40 14.80 -1.73
N GLY A 350 11.27 15.11 -2.38
CA GLY A 350 10.01 15.43 -1.74
C GLY A 350 9.19 14.19 -1.37
N GLN A 351 7.90 14.40 -1.11
CA GLN A 351 7.00 13.28 -0.81
C GLN A 351 6.79 12.41 -2.06
N THR A 352 7.03 11.11 -1.90
CA THR A 352 6.68 10.10 -2.90
C THR A 352 5.56 9.20 -2.38
N PHE A 353 4.68 8.75 -3.28
CA PHE A 353 3.61 7.82 -2.92
C PHE A 353 3.21 6.94 -4.09
N PHE A 354 2.71 5.74 -3.76
CA PHE A 354 2.23 4.77 -4.74
C PHE A 354 0.73 4.96 -4.98
N GLN A 355 0.30 5.02 -6.24
CA GLN A 355 -1.08 5.21 -6.64
C GLN A 355 -1.54 4.06 -7.52
N LYS A 356 -2.55 3.31 -7.05
CA LYS A 356 -3.21 2.22 -7.80
C LYS A 356 -4.59 2.59 -8.36
N HIS A 357 -5.27 3.56 -7.74
CA HIS A 357 -6.64 3.94 -8.06
C HIS A 357 -6.73 5.41 -8.46
N ALA A 358 -7.86 5.82 -9.05
CA ALA A 358 -8.00 7.19 -9.50
C ALA A 358 -8.03 8.21 -8.35
N SER A 359 -7.61 9.42 -8.72
CA SER A 359 -7.75 10.62 -7.90
C SER A 359 -8.64 11.63 -8.62
N PRO A 360 -9.45 12.43 -7.91
CA PRO A 360 -10.15 13.56 -8.52
C PRO A 360 -9.18 14.47 -9.29
N GLY A 361 -9.65 15.00 -10.43
CA GLY A 361 -8.85 15.84 -11.30
C GLY A 361 -7.92 15.08 -12.26
N MET A 362 -7.88 13.75 -12.21
CA MET A 362 -7.04 12.95 -13.10
C MET A 362 -7.34 13.25 -14.57
N HIS A 363 -6.29 13.42 -15.36
CA HIS A 363 -6.41 13.75 -16.77
C HIS A 363 -7.19 12.66 -17.52
N LYS A 364 -8.09 13.06 -18.43
CA LYS A 364 -8.96 12.15 -19.19
C LYS A 364 -8.22 11.12 -20.05
N ALA A 365 -6.96 11.38 -20.39
CA ALA A 365 -6.10 10.46 -21.14
C ALA A 365 -5.61 9.27 -20.29
N ILE A 366 -5.73 9.34 -18.95
CA ILE A 366 -5.52 8.21 -18.06
C ILE A 366 -6.86 7.48 -17.95
N ALA A 367 -6.95 6.36 -18.64
CA ALA A 367 -8.15 5.54 -18.72
C ALA A 367 -8.34 4.76 -17.42
N ARG A 368 -9.60 4.36 -17.20
CA ARG A 368 -10.06 3.72 -15.97
C ARG A 368 -11.05 2.62 -16.32
N MET A 369 -10.99 1.52 -15.57
CA MET A 369 -12.03 0.49 -15.59
C MET A 369 -12.23 -0.06 -14.19
N ARG A 370 -13.32 -0.79 -13.98
CA ARG A 370 -13.48 -1.64 -12.81
C ARG A 370 -13.29 -3.09 -13.24
N ASP A 371 -12.57 -3.85 -12.43
CA ASP A 371 -12.45 -5.28 -12.64
C ASP A 371 -13.69 -6.04 -12.12
N SER A 372 -13.63 -7.37 -12.21
CA SER A 372 -14.64 -8.30 -11.72
C SER A 372 -14.86 -8.23 -10.19
N GLU A 373 -13.86 -7.77 -9.43
CA GLU A 373 -13.93 -7.57 -7.98
C GLU A 373 -14.42 -6.16 -7.61
N GLY A 374 -14.68 -5.30 -8.60
CA GLY A 374 -15.16 -3.93 -8.44
C GLY A 374 -14.04 -2.91 -8.16
N GLU A 375 -12.78 -3.33 -8.19
CA GLU A 375 -11.60 -2.51 -7.98
C GLU A 375 -11.34 -1.61 -9.19
N GLU A 376 -11.05 -0.34 -8.93
CA GLU A 376 -10.76 0.62 -10.01
C GLU A 376 -9.30 0.53 -10.43
N LEU A 377 -9.07 0.27 -11.71
CA LEU A 377 -7.76 0.11 -12.33
C LEU A 377 -7.44 1.28 -13.25
N LEU A 378 -6.17 1.69 -13.26
CA LEU A 378 -5.65 2.75 -14.12
C LEU A 378 -4.88 2.14 -15.29
N PHE A 379 -5.05 2.68 -16.49
CA PHE A 379 -4.25 2.30 -17.64
C PHE A 379 -4.14 3.46 -18.64
N ILE A 380 -3.26 3.32 -19.62
CA ILE A 380 -3.10 4.28 -20.72
C ILE A 380 -3.28 3.58 -22.05
N ARG A 381 -3.74 4.32 -23.06
CA ARG A 381 -3.96 3.79 -24.42
C ARG A 381 -2.92 4.27 -25.44
N ASP A 382 -2.24 5.37 -25.13
CA ASP A 382 -1.37 6.08 -26.05
C ASP A 382 -0.37 6.97 -25.31
N PHE A 383 0.40 7.73 -26.09
CA PHE A 383 1.39 8.65 -25.56
C PHE A 383 0.78 9.84 -24.81
N ASP A 384 -0.44 10.27 -25.14
CA ASP A 384 -1.14 11.29 -24.36
C ASP A 384 -1.47 10.78 -22.95
N GLY A 385 -1.81 9.50 -22.81
CA GLY A 385 -1.94 8.84 -21.51
C GLY A 385 -0.62 8.88 -20.72
N LEU A 386 0.50 8.54 -21.34
CA LEU A 386 1.82 8.61 -20.70
C LEU A 386 2.21 10.04 -20.29
N ALA A 387 2.02 11.00 -21.18
CA ALA A 387 2.27 12.41 -20.91
C ALA A 387 1.40 12.93 -19.75
N ALA A 388 0.16 12.45 -19.65
CA ALA A 388 -0.69 12.72 -18.51
C ALA A 388 -0.16 12.10 -17.22
N LEU A 389 0.43 10.89 -17.23
CA LEU A 389 1.11 10.33 -16.05
C LEU A 389 2.25 11.25 -15.58
N VAL A 390 3.10 11.70 -16.51
CA VAL A 390 4.19 12.66 -16.20
C VAL A 390 3.65 13.98 -15.69
N GLN A 391 2.56 14.49 -16.26
CA GLN A 391 1.88 15.69 -15.78
C GLN A 391 1.40 15.54 -14.33
N PHE A 392 0.96 14.34 -13.95
CA PHE A 392 0.61 13.99 -12.57
C PHE A 392 1.83 13.76 -11.67
N GLY A 393 3.06 13.86 -12.18
CA GLY A 393 4.28 13.67 -11.40
C GLY A 393 4.61 12.20 -11.19
N THR A 394 4.13 11.30 -12.05
CA THR A 394 4.56 9.90 -12.06
C THR A 394 6.03 9.83 -12.47
N VAL A 395 6.83 9.18 -11.63
CA VAL A 395 8.26 8.96 -11.83
C VAL A 395 8.62 7.47 -11.93
N GLU A 396 7.74 6.56 -11.51
CA GLU A 396 7.88 5.13 -11.81
C GLU A 396 6.53 4.56 -12.30
N ILE A 397 6.59 3.70 -13.32
CA ILE A 397 5.45 3.01 -13.92
C ILE A 397 5.63 1.52 -13.65
N HIS A 398 4.73 0.96 -12.83
CA HIS A 398 4.68 -0.47 -12.53
C HIS A 398 3.47 -1.08 -13.20
N VAL A 399 3.63 -2.25 -13.79
CA VAL A 399 2.61 -2.93 -14.58
C VAL A 399 2.18 -4.22 -13.92
N TRP A 400 0.90 -4.57 -14.10
CA TRP A 400 0.43 -5.93 -13.84
C TRP A 400 1.01 -6.90 -14.87
N GLY A 401 1.05 -8.18 -14.50
CA GLY A 401 1.40 -9.30 -15.39
C GLY A 401 0.34 -9.64 -16.45
N ALA A 402 -0.70 -8.83 -16.61
CA ALA A 402 -1.82 -9.05 -17.55
C ALA A 402 -2.25 -7.74 -18.22
N THR A 403 -2.99 -7.84 -19.32
CA THR A 403 -3.66 -6.71 -19.98
C THR A 403 -5.07 -6.52 -19.44
N ILE A 404 -5.67 -5.36 -19.71
CA ILE A 404 -7.05 -5.06 -19.33
C ILE A 404 -8.08 -5.98 -20.01
N ASP A 405 -7.78 -6.45 -21.22
CA ASP A 405 -8.68 -7.31 -22.01
C ASP A 405 -8.64 -8.78 -21.54
N ALA A 406 -7.54 -9.17 -20.89
CA ALA A 406 -7.29 -10.53 -20.43
C ALA A 406 -6.81 -10.56 -18.97
N ILE A 407 -7.46 -9.78 -18.11
CA ILE A 407 -6.99 -9.47 -16.76
C ILE A 407 -6.82 -10.70 -15.86
N GLU A 408 -7.57 -11.77 -16.09
CA GLU A 408 -7.50 -12.99 -15.28
C GLU A 408 -6.48 -14.03 -15.80
N THR A 409 -5.84 -13.77 -16.94
CA THR A 409 -4.87 -14.68 -17.55
C THR A 409 -3.57 -13.96 -17.84
N PRO A 410 -2.58 -14.02 -16.94
CA PRO A 410 -1.30 -13.33 -17.10
C PRO A 410 -0.55 -13.78 -18.36
N ASP A 411 0.16 -12.83 -18.98
CA ASP A 411 0.96 -13.03 -20.18
C ASP A 411 2.47 -12.93 -19.92
N GLN A 412 2.88 -12.85 -18.65
CA GLN A 412 4.28 -12.85 -18.26
C GLN A 412 4.49 -13.34 -16.81
N ILE A 413 5.65 -13.97 -16.57
CA ILE A 413 6.20 -14.22 -15.23
C ILE A 413 7.42 -13.33 -15.04
N ILE A 414 7.60 -12.81 -13.83
CA ILE A 414 8.74 -11.99 -13.43
C ILE A 414 9.38 -12.60 -12.19
N PHE A 415 10.68 -12.89 -12.29
CA PHE A 415 11.55 -13.20 -11.16
C PHE A 415 12.39 -11.97 -10.85
N ASP A 416 12.22 -11.39 -9.67
CA ASP A 416 12.99 -10.23 -9.20
C ASP A 416 14.10 -10.71 -8.26
N LEU A 417 15.35 -10.64 -8.72
CA LEU A 417 16.50 -11.13 -7.95
C LEU A 417 17.07 -10.00 -7.10
N ASP A 418 16.76 -10.06 -5.81
CA ASP A 418 17.18 -9.07 -4.82
C ASP A 418 18.30 -9.65 -3.93
N PRO A 419 19.55 -9.15 -4.05
CA PRO A 419 20.64 -9.57 -3.18
C PRO A 419 20.52 -8.96 -1.78
N ASP A 420 20.86 -9.74 -0.74
CA ASP A 420 21.08 -9.21 0.61
C ASP A 420 22.37 -8.37 0.72
N GLN A 421 22.52 -7.64 1.82
CA GLN A 421 23.74 -6.89 2.12
C GLN A 421 24.96 -7.82 2.17
N GLY A 422 26.00 -7.47 1.42
CA GLY A 422 27.26 -8.22 1.36
C GLY A 422 27.38 -9.19 0.18
N ILE A 423 26.30 -9.42 -0.59
CA ILE A 423 26.39 -10.20 -1.83
C ILE A 423 26.91 -9.30 -2.95
N GLY A 424 28.00 -9.74 -3.57
CA GLY A 424 28.64 -9.02 -4.68
C GLY A 424 27.84 -9.11 -5.97
N LEU A 425 28.18 -8.20 -6.89
CA LEU A 425 27.63 -8.18 -8.23
C LEU A 425 27.96 -9.45 -9.06
N PRO A 426 29.16 -10.06 -8.96
CA PRO A 426 29.45 -11.34 -9.62
C PRO A 426 28.46 -12.43 -9.22
N GLU A 427 28.22 -12.61 -7.92
CA GLU A 427 27.30 -13.63 -7.40
C GLU A 427 25.86 -13.40 -7.86
N LEU A 428 25.42 -12.14 -7.91
CA LEU A 428 24.12 -11.77 -8.44
C LEU A 428 23.97 -12.09 -9.94
N ARG A 429 25.03 -11.88 -10.74
CA ARG A 429 25.02 -12.21 -12.17
C ARG A 429 24.94 -13.72 -12.38
N GLU A 430 25.73 -14.49 -11.65
CA GLU A 430 25.67 -15.95 -11.66
C GLU A 430 24.27 -16.46 -11.30
N ALA A 431 23.64 -15.87 -10.27
CA ALA A 431 22.26 -16.21 -9.91
C ALA A 431 21.25 -15.89 -11.03
N THR A 432 21.42 -14.74 -11.69
CA THR A 432 20.55 -14.32 -12.80
C THR A 432 20.70 -15.26 -14.00
N LEU A 433 21.92 -15.71 -14.30
CA LEU A 433 22.19 -16.73 -15.32
C LEU A 433 21.63 -18.10 -14.93
N ALA A 434 21.75 -18.51 -13.67
CA ALA A 434 21.20 -19.78 -13.20
C ALA A 434 19.66 -19.83 -13.33
N VAL A 435 18.96 -18.71 -13.07
CA VAL A 435 17.52 -18.60 -13.32
C VAL A 435 17.21 -18.72 -14.82
N ARG A 436 17.98 -18.06 -15.70
CA ARG A 436 17.83 -18.20 -17.16
C ARG A 436 17.99 -19.65 -17.60
N ASP A 437 19.08 -20.30 -17.19
CA ASP A 437 19.46 -21.63 -17.65
C ASP A 437 18.42 -22.66 -17.20
N ARG A 438 17.95 -22.56 -15.95
CA ARG A 438 16.87 -23.43 -15.46
C ARG A 438 15.55 -23.20 -16.19
N LEU A 439 15.22 -21.96 -16.57
CA LEU A 439 14.04 -21.69 -17.40
C LEU A 439 14.20 -22.26 -18.81
N ASP A 440 15.39 -22.19 -19.39
CA ASP A 440 15.70 -22.75 -20.71
C ASP A 440 15.61 -24.28 -20.72
N GLU A 441 16.10 -24.96 -19.67
CA GLU A 441 15.91 -26.40 -19.45
C GLU A 441 14.43 -26.80 -19.42
N LEU A 442 13.58 -25.94 -18.87
CA LEU A 442 12.11 -26.13 -18.85
C LEU A 442 11.43 -25.73 -20.17
N GLY A 443 12.20 -25.26 -21.16
CA GLY A 443 11.73 -24.83 -22.48
C GLY A 443 11.08 -23.45 -22.50
N PHE A 444 11.41 -22.58 -21.55
CA PHE A 444 10.94 -21.19 -21.51
C PHE A 444 12.02 -20.22 -22.01
N LYS A 445 11.69 -19.46 -23.05
CA LYS A 445 12.49 -18.30 -23.45
C LYS A 445 12.33 -17.22 -22.38
N SER A 446 13.45 -16.70 -21.88
CA SER A 446 13.48 -15.65 -20.86
C SER A 446 14.34 -14.46 -21.29
N PHE A 447 14.08 -13.30 -20.68
CA PHE A 447 14.70 -12.03 -21.00
C PHE A 447 15.15 -11.32 -19.72
N ALA A 448 16.27 -10.60 -19.78
CA ALA A 448 16.82 -9.89 -18.63
C ALA A 448 16.61 -8.38 -18.74
N LYS A 449 16.36 -7.73 -17.62
CA LYS A 449 16.48 -6.27 -17.50
C LYS A 449 17.15 -5.89 -16.19
N THR A 450 17.82 -4.74 -16.19
CA THR A 450 18.20 -4.10 -14.94
C THR A 450 16.94 -3.69 -14.18
N SER A 451 16.97 -3.75 -12.84
CA SER A 451 15.85 -3.22 -12.05
C SER A 451 15.87 -1.68 -12.01
N GLY A 452 17.02 -1.05 -12.29
CA GLY A 452 17.30 0.35 -11.94
C GLY A 452 17.53 0.54 -10.43
N GLY A 453 17.72 -0.55 -9.69
CA GLY A 453 17.95 -0.59 -8.26
C GLY A 453 19.17 -1.43 -7.93
N LYS A 454 19.01 -2.47 -7.11
CA LYS A 454 20.11 -3.35 -6.67
C LYS A 454 20.15 -4.70 -7.40
N GLY A 455 19.08 -5.06 -8.10
CA GLY A 455 18.87 -6.40 -8.67
C GLY A 455 18.67 -6.43 -10.18
N PHE A 456 18.48 -7.63 -10.71
CA PHE A 456 18.04 -7.88 -12.09
C PHE A 456 16.67 -8.54 -12.09
N HIS A 457 15.89 -8.29 -13.13
CA HIS A 457 14.63 -9.02 -13.36
C HIS A 457 14.83 -9.99 -14.52
N VAL A 458 14.39 -11.23 -14.33
CA VAL A 458 14.22 -12.22 -15.40
C VAL A 458 12.73 -12.31 -15.72
N VAL A 459 12.39 -12.05 -16.98
CA VAL A 459 11.00 -11.98 -17.46
C VAL A 459 10.75 -13.08 -18.48
N VAL A 460 9.66 -13.81 -18.30
CA VAL A 460 9.24 -14.92 -19.17
C VAL A 460 7.90 -14.56 -19.80
N PRO A 461 7.82 -14.27 -21.10
CA PRO A 461 6.54 -14.07 -21.76
C PRO A 461 5.77 -15.40 -21.86
N LEU A 462 4.45 -15.33 -21.69
CA LEU A 462 3.52 -16.46 -21.73
C LEU A 462 2.41 -16.22 -22.73
N LYS A 463 1.85 -17.31 -23.25
CA LYS A 463 0.49 -17.27 -23.83
C LYS A 463 -0.53 -17.08 -22.68
N PRO A 464 -1.41 -16.07 -22.73
CA PRO A 464 -2.38 -15.79 -21.68
C PRO A 464 -3.47 -16.87 -21.64
N ARG A 465 -3.22 -17.94 -20.87
CA ARG A 465 -4.11 -19.11 -20.76
C ARG A 465 -4.29 -19.58 -19.33
N ALA A 466 -3.21 -19.58 -18.55
CA ALA A 466 -3.25 -19.93 -17.14
C ALA A 466 -3.74 -18.75 -16.31
N ASP A 467 -4.46 -19.03 -15.22
CA ASP A 467 -4.88 -18.00 -14.28
C ASP A 467 -3.74 -17.55 -13.35
N TRP A 468 -4.01 -16.51 -12.56
CA TRP A 468 -3.07 -15.97 -11.58
C TRP A 468 -2.56 -17.01 -10.57
N GLY A 469 -3.40 -17.97 -10.17
CA GLY A 469 -3.04 -19.02 -9.21
C GLY A 469 -1.95 -19.92 -9.79
N HIS A 470 -2.19 -20.46 -10.97
CA HIS A 470 -1.24 -21.33 -11.69
C HIS A 470 0.08 -20.60 -12.00
N VAL A 471 0.02 -19.35 -12.44
CA VAL A 471 1.22 -18.55 -12.76
C VAL A 471 2.04 -18.27 -11.50
N LYS A 472 1.39 -17.90 -10.40
CA LYS A 472 2.05 -17.65 -9.11
C LYS A 472 2.64 -18.93 -8.53
N ASP A 473 1.93 -20.04 -8.62
CA ASP A 473 2.37 -21.34 -8.09
C ASP A 473 3.58 -21.86 -8.87
N PHE A 474 3.57 -21.78 -10.22
CA PHE A 474 4.74 -22.10 -11.02
C PHE A 474 5.96 -21.26 -10.62
N ALA A 475 5.79 -19.93 -10.48
CA ALA A 475 6.88 -19.05 -10.09
C ALA A 475 7.40 -19.35 -8.66
N ARG A 476 6.50 -19.64 -7.72
CA ARG A 476 6.84 -20.08 -6.36
C ARG A 476 7.65 -21.37 -6.38
N ASP A 477 7.15 -22.38 -7.08
CA ASP A 477 7.73 -23.72 -7.07
C ASP A 477 9.08 -23.73 -7.80
N PHE A 478 9.23 -22.93 -8.86
CA PHE A 478 10.52 -22.64 -9.47
C PHE A 478 11.51 -22.02 -8.47
N ALA A 479 11.11 -20.96 -7.76
CA ALA A 479 11.98 -20.29 -6.78
C ALA A 479 12.35 -21.23 -5.61
N LYS A 480 11.42 -22.05 -5.15
CA LYS A 480 11.66 -23.08 -4.12
C LYS A 480 12.60 -24.18 -4.61
N ALA A 481 12.47 -24.63 -5.86
CA ALA A 481 13.38 -25.62 -6.43
C ALA A 481 14.81 -25.08 -6.52
N MET A 482 14.97 -23.80 -6.88
CA MET A 482 16.26 -23.12 -6.82
C MET A 482 16.81 -23.06 -5.39
N GLU A 483 16.00 -22.67 -4.39
CA GLU A 483 16.40 -22.69 -2.97
C GLU A 483 16.76 -24.10 -2.48
N GLN A 484 16.05 -25.14 -2.90
CA GLN A 484 16.37 -26.52 -2.51
C GLN A 484 17.67 -27.02 -3.14
N ALA A 485 17.96 -26.63 -4.38
CA ALA A 485 19.19 -27.01 -5.07
C ALA A 485 20.43 -26.31 -4.47
N GLU A 486 20.30 -25.01 -4.15
CA GLU A 486 21.41 -24.22 -3.59
C GLU A 486 20.97 -23.39 -2.36
N PRO A 487 20.65 -24.04 -1.22
CA PRO A 487 20.02 -23.38 -0.06
C PRO A 487 20.89 -22.34 0.63
N ARG A 488 22.21 -22.39 0.41
CA ARG A 488 23.15 -21.39 0.90
C ARG A 488 23.21 -20.14 0.02
N ARG A 489 22.77 -20.20 -1.23
CA ARG A 489 22.83 -19.09 -2.18
C ARG A 489 21.48 -18.42 -2.38
N TYR A 490 20.40 -19.20 -2.42
CA TYR A 490 19.07 -18.68 -2.73
C TYR A 490 18.11 -18.79 -1.56
N THR A 491 17.11 -17.93 -1.57
CA THR A 491 15.90 -18.13 -0.78
C THR A 491 14.64 -17.70 -1.53
N ALA A 492 13.56 -18.45 -1.36
CA ALA A 492 12.21 -18.08 -1.78
C ALA A 492 11.38 -17.53 -0.61
N THR A 493 11.99 -17.41 0.58
CA THR A 493 11.31 -16.99 1.81
C THR A 493 11.27 -15.47 1.95
N LEU A 494 10.09 -14.95 2.31
CA LEU A 494 9.84 -13.51 2.48
C LEU A 494 10.62 -12.87 3.64
N SER A 495 10.86 -13.62 4.72
CA SER A 495 11.50 -13.10 5.93
C SER A 495 12.90 -12.56 5.64
N LYS A 496 13.18 -11.29 5.99
CA LYS A 496 14.53 -10.71 5.88
C LYS A 496 15.59 -11.52 6.63
N LYS A 497 15.23 -12.14 7.77
CA LYS A 497 16.12 -13.02 8.53
C LYS A 497 16.57 -14.23 7.69
N ALA A 498 15.66 -14.79 6.91
CA ALA A 498 15.97 -15.89 5.99
C ALA A 498 16.86 -15.42 4.82
N ARG A 499 16.82 -14.14 4.45
CA ARG A 499 17.63 -13.61 3.33
C ARG A 499 19.08 -13.33 3.68
N LYS A 500 19.46 -13.40 4.96
CA LYS A 500 20.82 -13.02 5.40
C LYS A 500 21.90 -13.78 4.63
N GLY A 501 22.71 -13.07 3.84
CA GLY A 501 23.76 -13.64 3.00
C GLY A 501 23.30 -14.48 1.80
N ARG A 502 22.01 -14.39 1.42
CA ARG A 502 21.40 -15.13 0.29
C ARG A 502 20.70 -14.18 -0.69
N ILE A 503 20.56 -14.61 -1.94
CA ILE A 503 19.80 -13.89 -2.97
C ILE A 503 18.34 -14.32 -2.87
N PHE A 504 17.45 -13.35 -2.66
CA PHE A 504 16.02 -13.59 -2.68
C PHE A 504 15.53 -13.68 -4.13
N ILE A 505 14.94 -14.80 -4.51
CA ILE A 505 14.26 -14.97 -5.79
C ILE A 505 12.79 -14.60 -5.58
N ASP A 506 12.47 -13.32 -5.77
CA ASP A 506 11.13 -12.79 -5.55
C ASP A 506 10.18 -13.22 -6.67
N TYR A 507 9.32 -14.19 -6.35
CA TYR A 507 8.24 -14.66 -7.22
C TYR A 507 6.90 -13.94 -6.97
N LEU A 508 6.82 -13.03 -5.98
CA LEU A 508 5.54 -12.46 -5.52
C LEU A 508 4.99 -11.40 -6.45
N ARG A 509 5.76 -11.03 -7.48
CA ARG A 509 5.34 -10.15 -8.58
C ARG A 509 4.27 -10.77 -9.48
N ASN A 510 4.02 -12.07 -9.31
CA ASN A 510 3.19 -12.88 -10.21
C ASN A 510 1.78 -13.20 -9.69
N GLY A 511 1.33 -12.50 -8.63
CA GLY A 511 -0.06 -12.61 -8.14
C GLY A 511 -0.98 -11.55 -8.72
N ARG A 512 -2.30 -11.80 -8.68
CA ARG A 512 -3.32 -10.80 -9.02
C ARG A 512 -3.12 -9.54 -8.17
N GLY A 513 -3.15 -8.35 -8.79
CA GLY A 513 -2.89 -7.09 -8.08
C GLY A 513 -1.43 -6.75 -7.81
N ALA A 514 -0.50 -7.70 -8.03
CA ALA A 514 0.93 -7.46 -7.93
C ALA A 514 1.45 -6.74 -9.17
N THR A 515 2.54 -5.99 -8.98
CA THR A 515 3.17 -5.23 -10.06
C THR A 515 4.68 -5.30 -10.00
N ALA A 516 5.30 -5.11 -11.15
CA ALA A 516 6.74 -4.93 -11.30
C ALA A 516 7.02 -3.68 -12.13
N ILE A 517 8.20 -3.10 -11.92
CA ILE A 517 8.64 -1.92 -12.68
C ILE A 517 8.70 -2.26 -14.17
N ALA A 518 8.01 -1.48 -15.00
CA ALA A 518 7.95 -1.69 -16.43
C ALA A 518 9.35 -1.53 -17.07
N PRO A 519 9.66 -2.29 -18.13
CA PRO A 519 10.78 -1.98 -19.02
C PRO A 519 10.81 -0.50 -19.40
N TYR A 520 12.00 0.10 -19.43
CA TYR A 520 12.25 1.51 -19.73
C TYR A 520 11.66 2.53 -18.74
N SER A 521 11.00 2.11 -17.65
CA SER A 521 10.55 3.06 -16.63
C SER A 521 11.71 3.56 -15.77
N THR A 522 11.66 4.85 -15.43
CA THR A 522 12.57 5.49 -14.48
C THR A 522 12.36 5.01 -13.05
N ARG A 523 13.35 5.22 -12.20
CA ARG A 523 13.34 4.93 -10.76
C ARG A 523 13.46 6.21 -9.95
N ALA A 524 12.66 6.34 -8.89
CA ALA A 524 12.73 7.47 -7.96
C ALA A 524 13.92 7.33 -7.00
N ARG A 525 15.12 7.40 -7.57
CA ARG A 525 16.42 7.31 -6.92
C ARG A 525 17.37 8.27 -7.61
N ALA A 526 18.45 8.66 -6.93
CA ALA A 526 19.51 9.46 -7.53
C ALA A 526 19.99 8.85 -8.87
N GLY A 527 20.25 9.69 -9.86
CA GLY A 527 20.62 9.29 -11.21
C GLY A 527 19.44 9.10 -12.17
N ALA A 528 18.18 9.13 -11.71
CA ALA A 528 17.02 8.75 -12.52
C ALA A 528 17.27 7.42 -13.28
N SER A 529 17.78 6.40 -12.58
CA SER A 529 18.10 5.11 -13.18
C SER A 529 16.89 4.48 -13.86
N VAL A 530 17.14 3.69 -14.89
CA VAL A 530 16.12 3.06 -15.72
C VAL A 530 16.11 1.56 -15.52
N ALA A 531 14.91 0.97 -15.46
CA ALA A 531 14.74 -0.47 -15.55
C ALA A 531 14.91 -0.93 -17.01
N MET A 532 16.16 -1.09 -17.44
CA MET A 532 16.55 -1.20 -18.84
C MET A 532 16.60 -2.65 -19.30
N PRO A 533 15.85 -3.04 -20.36
CA PRO A 533 16.07 -4.28 -21.09
C PRO A 533 17.51 -4.44 -21.54
N ILE A 534 18.09 -5.62 -21.31
CA ILE A 534 19.45 -5.95 -21.72
C ILE A 534 19.47 -7.29 -22.45
N GLU A 535 20.48 -7.49 -23.29
CA GLU A 535 20.80 -8.80 -23.84
C GLU A 535 21.54 -9.64 -22.80
N TRP A 536 21.40 -10.96 -22.88
CA TRP A 536 22.11 -11.87 -21.96
C TRP A 536 23.64 -11.71 -22.03
N ALA A 537 24.18 -11.39 -23.21
CA ALA A 537 25.62 -11.12 -23.40
C ALA A 537 26.10 -9.89 -22.62
N ASP A 538 25.21 -8.96 -22.27
CA ASP A 538 25.55 -7.72 -21.58
C ASP A 538 25.53 -7.83 -20.06
N LEU A 539 24.94 -8.91 -19.52
CA LEU A 539 24.79 -9.09 -18.09
C LEU A 539 26.14 -9.04 -17.34
N GLY A 540 27.18 -9.66 -17.92
CA GLY A 540 28.54 -9.71 -17.35
C GLY A 540 29.21 -8.34 -17.17
N ARG A 541 28.79 -7.33 -17.94
CA ARG A 541 29.36 -5.97 -17.91
C ARG A 541 28.42 -4.92 -17.31
N THR A 542 27.16 -5.26 -17.06
CA THR A 542 26.13 -4.30 -16.63
C THR A 542 25.96 -4.29 -15.11
N LYS A 543 25.84 -3.12 -14.49
CA LYS A 543 25.37 -2.98 -13.09
C LYS A 543 23.85 -2.71 -13.07
N PRO A 544 23.12 -3.17 -12.04
CA PRO A 544 21.66 -3.01 -11.88
C PRO A 544 21.07 -1.61 -12.03
N ASP A 545 21.87 -0.55 -11.87
CA ASP A 545 21.42 0.84 -11.95
C ASP A 545 22.19 1.66 -13.00
N THR A 546 22.95 1.01 -13.89
CA THR A 546 23.89 1.68 -14.82
C THR A 546 23.21 2.73 -15.70
N PHE A 547 22.03 2.43 -16.23
CA PHE A 547 21.38 3.26 -17.25
C PHE A 547 20.61 4.43 -16.60
N ARG A 548 20.88 5.65 -17.06
CA ARG A 548 20.24 6.89 -16.57
C ARG A 548 19.38 7.52 -17.66
N ALA A 549 18.23 8.07 -17.28
CA ALA A 549 17.29 8.66 -18.25
C ALA A 549 17.91 9.83 -19.05
N LYS A 550 18.76 10.63 -18.40
CA LYS A 550 19.46 11.75 -19.02
C LYS A 550 20.45 11.31 -20.11
N ASP A 551 21.27 10.31 -19.81
CA ASP A 551 22.23 9.75 -20.78
C ASP A 551 21.52 9.20 -22.03
N ILE A 552 20.37 8.55 -21.84
CA ILE A 552 19.53 8.05 -22.94
C ILE A 552 18.93 9.20 -23.74
N LEU A 553 18.51 10.28 -23.07
CA LEU A 553 17.95 11.46 -23.71
C LEU A 553 18.99 12.17 -24.60
N GLU A 554 20.26 12.19 -24.18
CA GLU A 554 21.38 12.84 -24.86
C GLU A 554 22.10 11.93 -25.87
N GLY A 555 22.01 10.61 -25.70
CA GLY A 555 22.74 9.61 -26.48
C GLY A 555 22.16 9.28 -27.86
N ALA A 556 22.52 8.10 -28.39
CA ALA A 556 21.96 7.54 -29.63
C ALA A 556 20.54 6.99 -29.42
N LEU A 557 19.78 6.74 -30.50
CA LEU A 557 18.49 6.07 -30.37
C LEU A 557 18.72 4.64 -29.84
N LEU A 558 17.85 4.20 -28.94
CA LEU A 558 17.92 2.83 -28.42
C LEU A 558 17.34 1.86 -29.44
N GLU A 559 17.99 0.71 -29.55
CA GLU A 559 17.49 -0.45 -30.29
C GLU A 559 16.70 -1.36 -29.35
N ASP A 560 15.79 -2.18 -29.89
CA ASP A 560 15.08 -3.18 -29.11
C ASP A 560 16.02 -4.30 -28.67
N ARG A 561 16.15 -4.49 -27.36
CA ARG A 561 16.98 -5.53 -26.75
C ARG A 561 16.26 -6.85 -26.52
N TRP A 562 14.94 -6.89 -26.67
CA TRP A 562 14.13 -8.09 -26.45
C TRP A 562 13.41 -8.56 -27.72
N PRO A 563 14.13 -8.84 -28.82
CA PRO A 563 13.51 -9.32 -30.04
C PRO A 563 12.75 -10.64 -29.80
N GLY A 564 11.50 -10.65 -30.24
CA GLY A 564 10.60 -11.81 -30.11
C GLY A 564 9.98 -11.99 -28.71
N PHE A 565 10.04 -11.00 -27.81
CA PHE A 565 9.32 -11.04 -26.53
C PHE A 565 7.82 -11.31 -26.73
N TRP A 566 7.20 -10.65 -27.71
CA TRP A 566 5.78 -10.76 -28.04
C TRP A 566 5.41 -11.99 -28.88
N GLN A 567 6.34 -12.94 -29.06
CA GLN A 567 6.10 -14.20 -29.75
C GLN A 567 6.27 -15.36 -28.76
N PRO A 568 5.42 -15.46 -27.71
CA PRO A 568 5.56 -16.51 -26.72
C PRO A 568 5.34 -17.87 -27.39
N SER A 569 6.30 -18.77 -27.25
CA SER A 569 6.20 -20.13 -27.77
C SER A 569 5.21 -20.97 -26.95
N ARG A 570 5.08 -20.68 -25.65
CA ARG A 570 4.46 -21.57 -24.66
C ARG A 570 3.53 -20.84 -23.67
N GLY A 571 2.49 -21.52 -23.22
CA GLY A 571 1.72 -21.16 -22.03
C GLY A 571 1.93 -22.22 -20.93
N LEU A 572 1.60 -21.90 -19.69
CA LEU A 572 1.59 -22.91 -18.63
C LEU A 572 0.47 -23.92 -18.90
N LEU A 573 0.75 -25.20 -18.68
CA LEU A 573 -0.25 -26.25 -18.75
C LEU A 573 -1.18 -26.10 -17.55
N THR A 574 -2.49 -26.15 -17.77
CA THR A 574 -3.50 -26.19 -16.72
C THR A 574 -4.06 -27.61 -16.64
N ASP A 575 -4.59 -28.01 -15.48
CA ASP A 575 -5.17 -29.36 -15.26
C ASP A 575 -6.38 -29.70 -16.17
N LYS A 576 -6.74 -28.80 -17.10
CA LYS A 576 -7.80 -28.97 -18.10
C LYS A 576 -7.27 -29.15 -19.54
N ALA A 577 -5.99 -29.44 -19.72
CA ALA A 577 -5.39 -29.73 -21.03
C ALA A 577 -5.19 -31.22 -21.28
#